data_AF-A0A969EKZ2-F1
#
_entry.id   AF-A0A969EKZ2-F1
#
_cell.length_a   1.000
_cell.length_b   1.000
_cell.length_c   1.000
_cell.angle_alpha   90.00
_cell.angle_beta   90.00
_cell.angle_gamma   90.00
#
_symmetry.space_group_name_H-M   'P 1'
#
loop_
_entity.id
_entity.type
_entity.pdbx_description
1 polymer ?
#
loop_
_entity_poly.entity_id
_entity_poly.type
_entity_poly.pdbx_seq_one_letter_code
_entity_poly.pdbx_strand_id
1 'polypeptide(L)'
;MKFGPVPLPHAEGKILGHNIAGLDGRRLLRKGKPLAKTDLRTLASIGRETVYVAHLEPGDVGENDAARRVGVAVSGHTLRLVGPSAGRLNLLTTGLGILRVDVARLNRLNELDGLTLATLHTHTPVKPRQMVGTIKIIPYGLPEETVRHAEIIAHEDEHPLIYIDMLTAHAVSMIFPAPPLSKKNSTPTSHPSAPESRLSAPTSPTPPTSPLKTNKAKPF
;
A
#
# COMPACT_ATOMS: atom_id res chain seq x y z
N MET A 1 17.29 -17.80 -10.53
CA MET A 1 16.65 -18.85 -9.69
C MET A 1 16.27 -20.06 -10.52
N LYS A 2 16.38 -21.27 -9.93
CA LYS A 2 15.93 -22.53 -10.55
C LYS A 2 14.71 -23.08 -9.85
N PHE A 3 13.70 -23.48 -10.60
CA PHE A 3 12.49 -24.12 -10.08
C PHE A 3 12.31 -25.51 -10.68
N GLY A 4 12.20 -26.54 -9.84
CA GLY A 4 12.04 -27.90 -10.31
C GLY A 4 12.09 -28.96 -9.21
N PRO A 5 11.91 -30.24 -9.58
CA PRO A 5 12.02 -31.35 -8.65
C PRO A 5 13.49 -31.60 -8.28
N VAL A 6 13.74 -31.88 -7.01
CA VAL A 6 15.04 -32.33 -6.51
C VAL A 6 14.87 -33.54 -5.57
N PRO A 7 15.87 -34.43 -5.47
CA PRO A 7 15.90 -35.45 -4.43
C PRO A 7 15.88 -34.81 -3.04
N LEU A 8 15.18 -35.42 -2.07
CA LEU A 8 15.09 -34.90 -0.70
C LEU A 8 16.45 -34.58 -0.05
N PRO A 9 17.51 -35.40 -0.20
CA PRO A 9 18.81 -35.07 0.38
C PRO A 9 19.41 -33.75 -0.11
N HIS A 10 18.99 -33.28 -1.30
CA HIS A 10 19.45 -32.04 -1.90
C HIS A 10 18.47 -30.87 -1.69
N ALA A 11 17.37 -31.08 -0.95
CA ALA A 11 16.31 -30.08 -0.80
C ALA A 11 16.50 -29.14 0.40
N GLU A 12 17.46 -29.41 1.29
CA GLU A 12 17.71 -28.58 2.47
C GLU A 12 18.03 -27.12 2.07
N GLY A 13 17.42 -26.16 2.78
CA GLY A 13 17.56 -24.73 2.53
C GLY A 13 16.79 -24.20 1.33
N LYS A 14 16.34 -25.06 0.41
CA LYS A 14 15.55 -24.66 -0.77
C LYS A 14 14.11 -24.37 -0.38
N ILE A 15 13.43 -23.55 -1.17
CA ILE A 15 12.08 -23.05 -0.88
C ILE A 15 11.05 -24.02 -1.47
N LEU A 16 10.14 -24.53 -0.65
CA LEU A 16 9.11 -25.46 -1.09
C LEU A 16 8.15 -24.81 -2.12
N GLY A 17 8.03 -25.41 -3.31
CA GLY A 17 7.23 -24.84 -4.41
C GLY A 17 5.72 -24.99 -4.27
N HIS A 18 5.26 -26.09 -3.63
CA HIS A 18 3.84 -26.43 -3.52
C HIS A 18 3.46 -26.83 -2.10
N ASN A 19 2.19 -26.62 -1.74
CA ASN A 19 1.69 -27.17 -0.48
C ASN A 19 1.78 -28.70 -0.55
N ILE A 20 2.15 -29.32 0.57
CA ILE A 20 2.19 -30.77 0.69
C ILE A 20 1.14 -31.17 1.73
N ALA A 21 0.25 -32.09 1.36
CA ALA A 21 -0.67 -32.74 2.26
C ALA A 21 -0.01 -33.95 2.94
N GLY A 22 -0.38 -34.19 4.20
CA GLY A 22 -0.03 -35.41 4.92
C GLY A 22 -0.94 -36.57 4.53
N LEU A 23 -0.69 -37.74 5.12
CA LEU A 23 -1.50 -38.95 4.91
C LEU A 23 -2.95 -38.80 5.39
N ASP A 24 -3.20 -37.86 6.30
CA ASP A 24 -4.52 -37.47 6.80
C ASP A 24 -5.26 -36.47 5.88
N GLY A 25 -4.67 -36.13 4.72
CA GLY A 25 -5.20 -35.16 3.77
C GLY A 25 -5.08 -33.70 4.22
N ARG A 26 -4.56 -33.43 5.43
CA ARG A 26 -4.38 -32.06 5.93
C ARG A 26 -3.06 -31.48 5.43
N ARG A 27 -2.96 -30.16 5.36
CA ARG A 27 -1.72 -29.49 4.92
C ARG A 27 -0.60 -29.72 5.95
N LEU A 28 0.40 -30.49 5.54
CA LEU A 28 1.60 -30.79 6.30
C LEU A 28 2.63 -29.68 6.19
N LEU A 29 2.93 -29.23 4.95
CA LEU A 29 3.85 -28.12 4.69
C LEU A 29 3.21 -27.09 3.76
N ARG A 30 3.49 -25.80 4.04
CA ARG A 30 3.04 -24.67 3.21
C ARG A 30 4.11 -24.32 2.17
N LYS A 31 3.69 -24.03 0.94
CA LYS A 31 4.56 -23.45 -0.09
C LYS A 31 5.24 -22.16 0.38
N GLY A 32 6.40 -21.86 -0.20
CA GLY A 32 7.24 -20.73 0.18
C GLY A 32 8.02 -20.93 1.49
N LYS A 33 7.95 -22.10 2.11
CA LYS A 33 8.74 -22.43 3.30
C LYS A 33 10.16 -22.88 2.90
N PRO A 34 11.23 -22.28 3.43
CA PRO A 34 12.57 -22.86 3.36
C PRO A 34 12.61 -24.20 4.10
N LEU A 35 13.03 -25.26 3.43
CA LEU A 35 13.01 -26.61 3.97
C LEU A 35 14.16 -26.83 4.96
N ALA A 36 13.82 -27.20 6.20
CA ALA A 36 14.79 -27.63 7.21
C ALA A 36 14.97 -29.16 7.20
N LYS A 37 16.02 -29.69 7.86
CA LYS A 37 16.24 -31.14 8.00
C LYS A 37 15.03 -31.89 8.56
N THR A 38 14.31 -31.29 9.49
CA THR A 38 13.09 -31.86 10.09
C THR A 38 11.95 -31.99 9.07
N ASP A 39 11.82 -31.02 8.17
CA ASP A 39 10.84 -31.09 7.08
C ASP A 39 11.19 -32.22 6.12
N LEU A 40 12.47 -32.40 5.79
CA LEU A 40 12.92 -33.48 4.91
C LEU A 40 12.64 -34.86 5.49
N ARG A 41 12.89 -35.06 6.80
CA ARG A 41 12.53 -36.31 7.50
C ARG A 41 11.01 -36.55 7.48
N THR A 42 10.24 -35.49 7.68
CA THR A 42 8.77 -35.53 7.63
C THR A 42 8.26 -35.88 6.23
N LEU A 43 8.92 -35.38 5.18
CA LEU A 43 8.60 -35.74 3.79
C LEU A 43 8.97 -37.18 3.48
N ALA A 44 10.12 -37.65 3.98
CA ALA A 44 10.54 -39.03 3.82
C ALA A 44 9.59 -40.01 4.54
N SER A 45 9.08 -39.66 5.73
CA SER A 45 8.18 -40.53 6.50
C SER A 45 6.80 -40.72 5.84
N ILE A 46 6.42 -39.86 4.90
CA ILE A 46 5.22 -40.02 4.07
C ILE A 46 5.54 -40.62 2.68
N GLY A 47 6.75 -41.16 2.49
CA GLY A 47 7.15 -41.88 1.29
C GLY A 47 7.56 -40.98 0.11
N ARG A 48 7.87 -39.70 0.32
CA ARG A 48 8.39 -38.86 -0.77
C ARG A 48 9.89 -39.04 -0.93
N GLU A 49 10.33 -39.15 -2.18
CA GLU A 49 11.76 -39.20 -2.53
C GLU A 49 12.24 -37.90 -3.19
N THR A 50 11.33 -37.19 -3.87
CA THR A 50 11.58 -35.93 -4.56
C THR A 50 10.58 -34.86 -4.14
N VAL A 51 11.00 -33.60 -4.28
CA VAL A 51 10.17 -32.43 -3.94
C VAL A 51 10.45 -31.28 -4.90
N TYR A 52 9.39 -30.59 -5.32
CA TYR A 52 9.50 -29.37 -6.11
C TYR A 52 9.90 -28.19 -5.23
N VAL A 53 11.01 -27.55 -5.59
CA VAL A 53 11.57 -26.43 -4.84
C VAL A 53 12.02 -25.31 -5.77
N ALA A 54 12.05 -24.10 -5.24
CA ALA A 54 12.85 -23.02 -5.77
C ALA A 54 14.21 -23.00 -5.08
N HIS A 55 15.25 -22.94 -5.89
CA HIS A 55 16.64 -22.76 -5.48
C HIS A 55 17.08 -21.37 -5.91
N LEU A 56 17.33 -20.51 -4.93
CA LEU A 56 18.00 -19.24 -5.16
C LEU A 56 19.47 -19.53 -5.43
N GLU A 57 19.97 -19.05 -6.56
CA GLU A 57 21.36 -19.15 -6.97
C GLU A 57 22.15 -17.93 -6.48
N PRO A 58 23.48 -18.01 -6.41
CA PRO A 58 24.29 -16.82 -6.17
C PRO A 58 23.91 -15.71 -7.17
N GLY A 59 23.60 -14.52 -6.66
CA GLY A 59 23.11 -13.40 -7.46
C GLY A 59 21.59 -13.29 -7.56
N ASP A 60 20.81 -14.20 -6.97
CA ASP A 60 19.37 -14.00 -6.78
C ASP A 60 19.06 -13.27 -5.46
N VAL A 61 18.01 -12.45 -5.48
CA VAL A 61 17.41 -11.78 -4.33
C VAL A 61 16.10 -12.45 -3.98
N GLY A 62 15.89 -12.80 -2.71
CA GLY A 62 14.64 -13.41 -2.25
C GLY A 62 13.42 -12.49 -2.46
N GLU A 63 12.25 -13.07 -2.72
CA GLU A 63 11.03 -12.35 -3.11
C GLU A 63 10.64 -11.20 -2.16
N ASN A 64 10.86 -11.37 -0.85
CA ASN A 64 10.52 -10.34 0.12
C ASN A 64 11.53 -9.19 0.10
N ASP A 65 12.81 -9.49 -0.04
CA ASP A 65 13.85 -8.47 -0.08
C ASP A 65 13.77 -7.68 -1.38
N ALA A 66 13.51 -8.36 -2.51
CA ALA A 66 13.23 -7.72 -3.79
C ALA A 66 11.98 -6.81 -3.69
N ALA A 67 10.87 -7.30 -3.13
CA ALA A 67 9.66 -6.49 -2.95
C ALA A 67 9.92 -5.25 -2.08
N ARG A 68 10.72 -5.38 -1.03
CA ARG A 68 11.09 -4.28 -0.14
C ARG A 68 11.94 -3.24 -0.88
N ARG A 69 12.98 -3.67 -1.58
CA ARG A 69 13.88 -2.81 -2.35
C ARG A 69 13.14 -2.00 -3.40
N VAL A 70 12.38 -2.67 -4.25
CA VAL A 70 11.54 -2.01 -5.26
C VAL A 70 10.51 -1.09 -4.58
N GLY A 71 9.87 -1.53 -3.49
CA GLY A 71 8.91 -0.73 -2.74
C GLY A 71 9.48 0.57 -2.19
N VAL A 72 10.71 0.54 -1.69
CA VAL A 72 11.43 1.74 -1.24
C VAL A 72 11.77 2.64 -2.43
N ALA A 73 12.29 2.08 -3.52
CA ALA A 73 12.72 2.85 -4.68
C ALA A 73 11.55 3.61 -5.35
N VAL A 74 10.38 2.97 -5.49
CA VAL A 74 9.23 3.58 -6.19
C VAL A 74 8.43 4.56 -5.35
N SER A 75 8.59 4.55 -4.02
CA SER A 75 7.67 5.26 -3.11
C SER A 75 8.27 6.55 -2.57
N GLY A 76 7.52 7.65 -2.70
CA GLY A 76 7.80 8.89 -1.99
C GLY A 76 7.50 8.84 -0.49
N HIS A 77 7.94 9.86 0.24
CA HIS A 77 7.75 10.02 1.69
C HIS A 77 6.27 10.06 2.15
N THR A 78 5.33 10.24 1.22
CA THR A 78 3.89 10.31 1.47
C THR A 78 3.20 8.95 1.45
N LEU A 79 3.97 7.86 1.35
CA LEU A 79 3.49 6.49 1.38
C LEU A 79 4.11 5.71 2.54
N ARG A 80 3.32 4.80 3.10
CA ARG A 80 3.74 3.80 4.08
C ARG A 80 3.75 2.42 3.41
N LEU A 81 4.88 1.75 3.50
CA LEU A 81 5.04 0.37 3.02
C LEU A 81 4.50 -0.61 4.07
N VAL A 82 3.69 -1.58 3.66
CA VAL A 82 3.16 -2.64 4.51
C VAL A 82 3.49 -4.00 3.91
N GLY A 83 4.16 -4.84 4.69
CA GLY A 83 4.80 -6.08 4.23
C GLY A 83 6.33 -5.94 4.24
N PRO A 84 7.05 -6.71 3.41
CA PRO A 84 6.60 -7.71 2.45
C PRO A 84 6.12 -9.01 3.10
N SER A 85 5.25 -9.74 2.41
CA SER A 85 4.86 -11.10 2.79
C SER A 85 4.58 -11.93 1.54
N ALA A 86 5.27 -13.06 1.40
CA ALA A 86 5.19 -13.92 0.22
C ALA A 86 5.35 -13.14 -1.10
N GLY A 87 6.38 -12.29 -1.16
CA GLY A 87 6.69 -11.45 -2.32
C GLY A 87 5.73 -10.29 -2.57
N ARG A 88 4.73 -10.07 -1.71
CA ARG A 88 3.78 -8.96 -1.84
C ARG A 88 4.11 -7.83 -0.88
N LEU A 89 4.13 -6.59 -1.36
CA LEU A 89 4.24 -5.38 -0.56
C LEU A 89 3.13 -4.39 -0.96
N ASN A 90 2.52 -3.72 0.02
CA ASN A 90 1.44 -2.77 -0.22
C ASN A 90 1.89 -1.35 0.07
N LEU A 91 1.41 -0.41 -0.75
CA LEU A 91 1.63 1.03 -0.61
C LEU A 91 0.35 1.65 -0.06
N LEU A 92 0.43 2.20 1.14
CA LEU A 92 -0.68 2.87 1.81
C LEU A 92 -0.38 4.36 1.93
N THR A 93 -1.39 5.19 1.72
CA THR A 93 -1.27 6.64 1.89
C THR A 93 -1.10 7.02 3.36
N THR A 94 -0.35 8.10 3.60
CA THR A 94 -0.21 8.67 4.95
C THR A 94 -1.23 9.78 5.24
N GLY A 95 -1.80 10.41 4.22
CA GLY A 95 -2.66 11.58 4.34
C GLY A 95 -3.77 11.64 3.29
N LEU A 96 -4.55 12.73 3.36
CA LEU A 96 -5.54 13.10 2.35
C LEU A 96 -4.83 13.83 1.20
N GLY A 97 -5.08 13.41 -0.04
CA GLY A 97 -4.42 14.01 -1.18
C GLY A 97 -4.85 13.46 -2.52
N ILE A 98 -4.08 13.81 -3.56
CA ILE A 98 -4.21 13.29 -4.91
C ILE A 98 -3.03 12.37 -5.20
N LEU A 99 -3.31 11.13 -5.59
CA LEU A 99 -2.29 10.17 -6.00
C LEU A 99 -1.63 10.63 -7.31
N ARG A 100 -0.31 10.64 -7.34
CA ARG A 100 0.50 10.83 -8.54
C ARG A 100 1.27 9.54 -8.82
N VAL A 101 1.20 9.13 -10.07
CA VAL A 101 1.94 7.97 -10.60
C VAL A 101 2.54 8.39 -11.93
N ASP A 102 3.86 8.21 -12.07
CA ASP A 102 4.51 8.26 -13.37
C ASP A 102 4.17 6.99 -14.16
N VAL A 103 3.21 7.11 -15.07
CA VAL A 103 2.68 5.97 -15.84
C VAL A 103 3.72 5.38 -16.78
N ALA A 104 4.61 6.21 -17.35
CA ALA A 104 5.63 5.73 -18.28
C ALA A 104 6.70 4.91 -17.56
N ARG A 105 7.17 5.38 -16.39
CA ARG A 105 8.07 4.59 -15.53
C ARG A 105 7.39 3.34 -14.97
N LEU A 106 6.12 3.44 -14.56
CA LEU A 106 5.34 2.28 -14.10
C LEU A 106 5.28 1.17 -15.17
N ASN A 107 4.99 1.54 -16.42
CA ASN A 107 4.91 0.58 -17.51
C ASN A 107 6.25 -0.10 -17.76
N ARG A 108 7.34 0.65 -17.86
CA ARG A 108 8.70 0.08 -18.03
C ARG A 108 9.11 -0.81 -16.86
N LEU A 109 8.75 -0.44 -15.63
CA LEU A 109 8.99 -1.28 -14.45
C LEU A 109 8.21 -2.61 -14.55
N ASN A 110 6.99 -2.58 -15.09
CA ASN A 110 6.15 -3.76 -15.32
C ASN A 110 6.56 -4.60 -16.54
N GLU A 111 7.44 -4.09 -17.41
CA GLU A 111 8.07 -4.87 -18.49
C GLU A 111 9.21 -5.75 -17.97
N LEU A 112 9.68 -5.55 -16.72
CA LEU A 112 10.69 -6.39 -16.09
C LEU A 112 10.09 -7.74 -15.68
N ASP A 113 10.78 -8.81 -16.04
CA ASP A 113 10.33 -10.18 -15.74
C ASP A 113 10.24 -10.47 -14.24
N GLY A 114 9.12 -11.07 -13.84
CA GLY A 114 8.90 -11.56 -12.48
C GLY A 114 8.54 -10.49 -11.44
N LEU A 115 8.41 -9.22 -11.84
CA LEU A 115 7.94 -8.12 -11.00
C LEU A 115 6.65 -7.54 -11.59
N THR A 116 5.70 -7.17 -10.72
CA THR A 116 4.55 -6.36 -11.12
C THR A 116 4.21 -5.35 -10.02
N LEU A 117 3.98 -4.11 -10.41
CA LEU A 117 3.46 -3.03 -9.60
C LEU A 117 2.10 -2.62 -10.17
N ALA A 118 1.04 -2.83 -9.39
CA ALA A 118 -0.30 -2.35 -9.71
C ALA A 118 -0.63 -1.14 -8.82
N THR A 119 -1.25 -0.11 -9.40
CA THR A 119 -1.67 1.09 -8.68
C THR A 119 -3.13 1.44 -8.98
N LEU A 120 -3.74 2.30 -8.16
CA LEU A 120 -4.88 3.09 -8.62
C LEU A 120 -4.44 4.02 -9.75
N HIS A 121 -5.40 4.57 -10.51
CA HIS A 121 -5.08 5.55 -11.54
C HIS A 121 -4.41 6.79 -10.93
N THR A 122 -3.46 7.37 -11.65
CA THR A 122 -2.97 8.71 -11.31
C THR A 122 -4.14 9.71 -11.26
N HIS A 123 -4.02 10.74 -10.44
CA HIS A 123 -5.06 11.74 -10.13
C HIS A 123 -6.25 11.22 -9.32
N THR A 124 -6.16 10.02 -8.75
CA THR A 124 -7.19 9.51 -7.84
C THR A 124 -7.15 10.25 -6.50
N PRO A 125 -8.28 10.76 -5.98
CA PRO A 125 -8.35 11.29 -4.62
C PRO A 125 -8.25 10.15 -3.60
N VAL A 126 -7.42 10.34 -2.59
CA VAL A 126 -7.10 9.30 -1.62
C VAL A 126 -7.19 9.80 -0.19
N LYS A 127 -7.64 8.93 0.71
CA LYS A 127 -7.74 9.16 2.15
C LYS A 127 -6.55 8.54 2.88
N PRO A 128 -6.23 8.94 4.12
CA PRO A 128 -5.21 8.27 4.90
C PRO A 128 -5.45 6.75 5.03
N ARG A 129 -4.37 5.96 5.00
CA ARG A 129 -4.36 4.49 5.13
C ARG A 129 -5.03 3.74 3.97
N GLN A 130 -5.39 4.43 2.89
CA GLN A 130 -5.92 3.80 1.69
C GLN A 130 -4.79 3.09 0.93
N MET A 131 -5.04 1.85 0.51
CA MET A 131 -4.10 1.13 -0.36
C MET A 131 -4.19 1.72 -1.77
N VAL A 132 -3.06 2.22 -2.27
CA VAL A 132 -2.98 2.87 -3.60
C VAL A 132 -2.14 2.09 -4.59
N GLY A 133 -1.36 1.13 -4.11
CA GLY A 133 -0.63 0.21 -4.97
C GLY A 133 -0.13 -1.02 -4.24
N THR A 134 0.29 -2.01 -5.02
CA THR A 134 0.89 -3.24 -4.53
C THR A 134 1.94 -3.74 -5.49
N ILE A 135 3.06 -4.15 -4.92
CA ILE A 135 4.13 -4.86 -5.62
C ILE A 135 3.92 -6.34 -5.40
N LYS A 136 4.11 -7.13 -6.46
CA LYS A 136 4.23 -8.57 -6.41
C LYS A 136 5.50 -9.00 -7.12
N ILE A 137 6.41 -9.60 -6.36
CA ILE A 137 7.44 -10.47 -6.91
C ILE A 137 6.78 -11.82 -7.13
N ILE A 138 6.67 -12.23 -8.38
CA ILE A 138 5.95 -13.42 -8.82
C ILE A 138 6.72 -14.71 -8.45
N PRO A 139 8.01 -14.84 -8.81
CA PRO A 139 8.82 -15.97 -8.37
C PRO A 139 9.28 -15.82 -6.91
N TYR A 140 9.91 -16.88 -6.37
CA TYR A 140 10.48 -16.86 -5.03
C TYR A 140 11.76 -16.01 -4.89
N GLY A 141 12.30 -15.55 -6.00
CA GLY A 141 13.38 -14.58 -6.06
C GLY A 141 13.61 -14.08 -7.48
N LEU A 142 14.30 -12.95 -7.61
CA LEU A 142 14.68 -12.33 -8.87
C LEU A 142 16.20 -12.22 -8.98
N PRO A 143 16.78 -12.19 -10.19
CA PRO A 143 18.16 -11.79 -10.36
C PRO A 143 18.41 -10.41 -9.75
N GLU A 144 19.55 -10.22 -9.10
CA GLU A 144 20.01 -8.93 -8.54
C GLU A 144 19.96 -7.82 -9.60
N GLU A 145 20.35 -8.14 -10.83
CA GLU A 145 20.30 -7.22 -11.96
C GLU A 145 18.90 -6.71 -12.25
N THR A 146 17.87 -7.58 -12.20
CA THR A 146 16.47 -7.18 -12.39
C THR A 146 16.02 -6.23 -11.29
N VAL A 147 16.38 -6.50 -10.04
CA VAL A 147 16.02 -5.63 -8.90
C VAL A 147 16.72 -4.27 -9.03
N ARG A 148 18.00 -4.27 -9.38
CA ARG A 148 18.78 -3.05 -9.62
C ARG A 148 18.22 -2.25 -10.80
N HIS A 149 17.78 -2.90 -11.87
CA HIS A 149 17.17 -2.22 -13.01
C HIS A 149 15.83 -1.56 -12.61
N ALA A 150 15.01 -2.23 -11.80
CA ALA A 150 13.81 -1.63 -11.24
C ALA A 150 14.11 -0.39 -10.36
N GLU A 151 15.18 -0.44 -9.56
CA GLU A 151 15.65 0.70 -8.76
C GLU A 151 16.09 1.87 -9.67
N ILE A 152 16.84 1.58 -10.74
CA ILE A 152 17.25 2.60 -11.72
C ILE A 152 16.04 3.27 -12.35
N ILE A 153 15.08 2.51 -12.88
CA ILE A 153 13.84 3.04 -13.48
C ILE A 153 13.10 3.94 -12.48
N ALA A 154 13.02 3.52 -11.22
CA ALA A 154 12.32 4.28 -10.19
C ALA A 154 12.98 5.64 -9.91
N HIS A 155 14.31 5.75 -10.05
CA HIS A 155 15.11 6.93 -9.72
C HIS A 155 15.50 7.81 -10.93
N GLU A 156 14.94 7.58 -12.12
CA GLU A 156 15.28 8.37 -13.32
C GLU A 156 14.88 9.86 -13.25
N ASP A 157 13.93 10.23 -12.39
CA ASP A 157 13.45 11.59 -12.20
C ASP A 157 13.65 12.03 -10.74
N GLU A 158 13.71 13.35 -10.50
CA GLU A 158 13.73 13.92 -9.16
C GLU A 158 12.49 13.56 -8.36
N HIS A 159 11.34 13.39 -9.02
CA HIS A 159 10.10 12.98 -8.37
C HIS A 159 10.02 11.45 -8.21
N PRO A 160 9.59 10.96 -7.02
CA PRO A 160 9.32 9.54 -6.83
C PRO A 160 8.30 9.01 -7.86
N LEU A 161 8.41 7.74 -8.25
CA LEU A 161 7.48 7.12 -9.20
C LEU A 161 6.03 7.20 -8.69
N ILE A 162 5.82 7.00 -7.38
CA ILE A 162 4.51 7.10 -6.72
C ILE A 162 4.61 8.03 -5.50
N TYR A 163 3.76 9.06 -5.48
CA TYR A 163 3.65 9.96 -4.34
C TYR A 163 2.25 10.57 -4.27
N ILE A 164 1.95 11.23 -3.15
CA ILE A 164 0.69 11.95 -2.93
C ILE A 164 0.96 13.46 -2.87
N ASP A 165 0.23 14.21 -3.69
CA ASP A 165 0.06 15.65 -3.49
C ASP A 165 -0.91 15.86 -2.32
N MET A 166 -0.38 16.24 -1.16
CA MET A 166 -1.18 16.42 0.04
C MET A 166 -2.13 17.61 -0.12
N LEU A 167 -3.40 17.40 0.24
CA LEU A 167 -4.39 18.47 0.26
C LEU A 167 -4.24 19.28 1.55
N THR A 168 -4.09 20.59 1.40
CA THR A 168 -4.07 21.52 2.53
C THR A 168 -5.50 21.83 2.97
N ALA A 169 -5.79 21.62 4.25
CA ALA A 169 -7.07 22.01 4.83
C ALA A 169 -7.20 23.55 4.83
N HIS A 170 -8.32 24.05 4.33
CA HIS A 170 -8.65 25.47 4.36
C HIS A 170 -9.88 25.67 5.24
N ALA A 171 -9.86 26.70 6.08
CA ALA A 171 -11.02 27.10 6.86
C ALA A 171 -12.06 27.71 5.93
N VAL A 172 -13.30 27.19 5.98
CA VAL A 172 -14.43 27.70 5.18
C VAL A 172 -15.55 28.06 6.15
N SER A 173 -16.20 29.19 5.89
CA SER A 173 -17.41 29.62 6.62
C SER A 173 -18.62 29.49 5.73
N MET A 174 -19.71 28.91 6.26
CA MET A 174 -21.00 28.84 5.57
C MET A 174 -21.92 29.93 6.13
N ILE A 175 -22.47 30.76 5.25
CA ILE A 175 -23.49 31.75 5.61
C ILE A 175 -24.85 31.18 5.20
N PHE A 176 -25.70 30.93 6.19
CA PHE A 176 -27.10 30.60 5.96
C PHE A 176 -27.94 31.88 6.12
N PRO A 177 -28.49 32.45 5.04
CA PRO A 177 -29.45 33.53 5.18
C PRO A 177 -30.72 32.99 5.84
N ALA A 178 -31.00 33.45 7.06
CA ALA A 178 -32.28 33.23 7.71
C ALA A 178 -33.22 34.40 7.40
N PRO A 179 -34.53 34.16 7.18
CA PRO A 179 -35.50 35.24 7.19
C PRO A 179 -35.42 35.97 8.55
N PRO A 180 -35.72 37.28 8.60
CA PRO A 180 -35.71 38.02 9.85
C PRO A 180 -36.62 37.32 10.86
N LEU A 181 -36.04 36.86 11.97
CA LEU A 181 -36.78 36.29 13.09
C LEU A 181 -37.78 37.35 13.59
N SER A 182 -39.06 37.17 13.28
CA SER A 182 -40.14 37.88 13.94
C SER A 182 -40.08 37.57 15.43
N LYS A 183 -39.97 38.59 16.29
CA LYS A 183 -40.02 38.45 17.77
C LYS A 183 -41.43 38.08 18.27
N LYS A 184 -42.19 37.28 17.55
CA LYS A 184 -43.52 36.82 17.96
C LYS A 184 -43.61 35.31 17.81
N ASN A 185 -43.63 34.65 18.97
CA ASN A 185 -44.14 33.32 19.27
C ASN A 185 -44.11 32.31 18.11
N SER A 186 -43.06 31.49 18.08
CA SER A 186 -43.14 30.20 17.40
C SER A 186 -42.39 29.15 18.22
N THR A 187 -43.10 28.07 18.52
CA THR A 187 -42.59 26.76 18.93
C THR A 187 -41.34 26.36 18.15
N PRO A 188 -40.41 25.58 18.75
CA PRO A 188 -39.19 25.17 18.07
C PRO A 188 -39.54 24.25 16.90
N THR A 189 -39.64 24.81 15.69
CA THR A 189 -39.58 24.02 14.47
C THR A 189 -38.17 23.45 14.38
N SER A 190 -38.06 22.13 14.48
CA SER A 190 -36.84 21.38 14.24
C SER A 190 -36.35 21.67 12.82
N HIS A 191 -35.37 22.55 12.68
CA HIS A 191 -34.52 22.52 11.50
C HIS A 191 -33.90 21.12 11.43
N PRO A 192 -33.82 20.48 10.26
CA PRO A 192 -32.98 19.30 10.14
C PRO A 192 -31.57 19.76 10.54
N SER A 193 -31.06 19.20 11.63
CA SER A 193 -29.66 19.29 11.96
C SER A 193 -28.91 18.71 10.76
N ALA A 194 -28.45 19.59 9.86
CA ALA A 194 -27.43 19.22 8.89
C ALA A 194 -26.31 18.59 9.74
N PRO A 195 -25.92 17.34 9.47
CA PRO A 195 -25.02 16.66 10.37
C PRO A 195 -23.67 17.37 10.29
N GLU A 196 -23.37 18.21 11.29
CA GLU A 196 -22.06 18.83 11.53
C GLU A 196 -20.94 17.77 11.46
N SER A 197 -21.28 16.50 11.74
CA SER A 197 -20.42 15.33 11.58
C SER A 197 -19.85 15.07 10.17
N ARG A 198 -20.32 15.73 9.10
CA ARG A 198 -19.72 15.62 7.75
C ARG A 198 -18.67 16.68 7.44
N LEU A 199 -18.57 17.75 8.24
CA LEU A 199 -17.63 18.86 8.03
C LEU A 199 -16.46 18.87 9.03
N SER A 200 -16.32 17.85 9.89
CA SER A 200 -15.21 17.75 10.83
C SER A 200 -13.88 17.54 10.10
N ALA A 201 -13.22 18.64 9.72
CA ALA A 201 -11.80 18.64 9.37
C ALA A 201 -10.97 18.26 10.61
N PRO A 202 -9.79 17.61 10.45
CA PRO A 202 -8.87 17.42 11.56
C PRO A 202 -8.49 18.81 12.12
N THR A 203 -8.76 19.00 13.40
CA THR A 203 -8.64 20.24 14.16
C THR A 203 -7.30 20.94 13.94
N SER A 204 -7.31 22.06 13.24
CA SER A 204 -6.32 23.13 13.40
C SER A 204 -6.88 24.18 14.37
N PRO A 205 -6.04 24.83 15.20
CA PRO A 205 -6.51 25.78 16.20
C PRO A 205 -7.12 27.02 15.54
N THR A 206 -8.36 27.33 15.88
CA THR A 206 -9.10 28.52 15.46
C THR A 206 -8.51 29.78 16.13
N PRO A 207 -8.19 30.86 15.38
CA PRO A 207 -7.86 32.13 15.99
C PRO A 207 -9.14 32.81 16.54
N PRO A 208 -9.02 33.64 17.60
CA PRO A 208 -10.19 34.26 18.23
C PRO A 208 -10.85 35.28 17.28
N THR A 209 -12.14 35.08 16.99
CA THR A 209 -12.98 36.03 16.26
C THR A 209 -13.45 37.16 17.19
N SER A 210 -12.96 38.37 16.96
CA SER A 210 -13.51 39.60 17.55
C SER A 210 -14.81 40.00 16.82
N PRO A 211 -15.90 40.38 17.51
CA PRO A 211 -17.12 40.82 16.84
C PRO A 211 -16.94 42.19 16.17
N LEU A 212 -17.31 42.31 14.89
CA LEU A 212 -17.39 43.60 14.20
C LEU A 212 -18.45 44.49 14.88
N LYS A 213 -18.03 45.65 15.38
CA LYS A 213 -18.93 46.71 15.84
C LYS A 213 -19.57 47.40 14.63
N THR A 214 -20.89 47.30 14.50
CA THR A 214 -21.66 48.09 13.53
C THR A 214 -21.74 49.54 14.00
N ASN A 215 -21.19 50.47 13.23
CA ASN A 215 -21.25 51.90 13.50
C ASN A 215 -22.66 52.41 13.17
N LYS A 216 -23.39 52.94 14.17
CA LYS A 216 -24.71 53.55 13.93
C LYS A 216 -24.50 54.95 13.33
N ALA A 217 -24.93 55.12 12.08
CA ALA A 217 -25.10 56.44 11.48
C ALA A 217 -26.22 57.21 12.23
N LYS A 218 -25.95 58.45 12.62
CA LYS A 218 -26.95 59.42 13.12
C LYS A 218 -27.69 60.03 11.92
N PRO A 219 -29.02 60.20 11.98
CA PRO A 219 -29.71 61.07 11.02
C PRO A 219 -29.71 62.52 11.51
N PHE A 220 -29.47 63.43 10.56
CA PHE A 220 -29.48 64.92 10.58
C PHE A 220 -29.20 65.65 11.88
#